data_AF-A0A7Y3DAR1-F1
#
_entry.id   AF-A0A7Y3DAR1-F1
#
_cell.length_a   1.000
_cell.length_b   1.000
_cell.length_c   1.000
_cell.angle_alpha   90.00
_cell.angle_beta   90.00
_cell.angle_gamma   90.00
#
_symmetry.space_group_name_H-M   'P 1'
#
loop_
_entity.id
_entity.type
_entity.pdbx_description
1 polymer ?
#
loop_
_entity_poly.entity_id
_entity_poly.type
_entity_poly.pdbx_seq_one_letter_code
_entity_poly.pdbx_strand_id
1 'polypeptide(L)'
;MPWWAAAYTIALLGLSASGLLDDRRDGRSLWYLSTGFLSAACSLLMVVAYWVEPLAQGLGLGVAALLVYAIAWDTWSTALDLRSIDGDPDLSDEERGLYGRCGVIFSAVVLAPAYGCGLLLLLDRLSG
;
A
#
# COMPACT_ATOMS: atom_id res chain seq x y z
N MET A 1 19.77 6.48 -2.80
CA MET A 1 18.63 6.40 -1.86
C MET A 1 19.08 6.86 -0.48
N PRO A 2 18.41 7.86 0.14
CA PRO A 2 18.74 8.34 1.48
C PRO A 2 18.35 7.31 2.55
N TRP A 3 18.97 7.41 3.73
CA TRP A 3 18.80 6.44 4.82
C TRP A 3 17.35 6.31 5.29
N TRP A 4 16.59 7.43 5.33
CA TRP A 4 15.19 7.42 5.76
C TRP A 4 14.29 6.67 4.77
N ALA A 5 14.59 6.74 3.47
CA ALA A 5 13.84 6.00 2.45
C ALA A 5 14.10 4.50 2.60
N ALA A 6 15.34 4.10 2.91
CA ALA A 6 15.68 2.71 3.20
C ALA A 6 14.94 2.19 4.43
N ALA A 7 14.92 2.97 5.52
CA ALA A 7 14.15 2.64 6.71
C ALA A 7 12.65 2.50 6.40
N TYR A 8 12.10 3.40 5.60
CA TYR A 8 10.71 3.35 5.15
C TYR A 8 10.42 2.10 4.30
N THR A 9 11.26 1.78 3.31
CA THR A 9 11.11 0.57 2.48
C THR A 9 11.13 -0.71 3.33
N ILE A 10 12.04 -0.79 4.32
CA ILE A 10 12.10 -1.92 5.25
C ILE A 10 10.83 -2.01 6.10
N ALA A 11 10.36 -0.88 6.64
CA ALA A 11 9.12 -0.83 7.42
C ALA A 11 7.91 -1.24 6.58
N LEU A 12 7.78 -0.71 5.36
CA LEU A 12 6.70 -1.05 4.43
C LEU A 12 6.72 -2.54 4.06
N LEU A 13 7.90 -3.10 3.80
CA LEU A 13 8.06 -4.53 3.54
C LEU A 13 7.64 -5.37 4.76
N GLY A 14 8.05 -4.98 5.96
CA GLY A 14 7.68 -5.65 7.21
C GLY A 14 6.18 -5.61 7.47
N LEU A 15 5.55 -4.44 7.32
CA LEU A 15 4.11 -4.27 7.46
C LEU A 15 3.34 -5.09 6.43
N SER A 16 3.79 -5.09 5.17
CA SER A 16 3.16 -5.87 4.09
C SER A 16 3.28 -7.39 4.35
N ALA A 17 4.44 -7.85 4.82
CA ALA A 17 4.64 -9.24 5.17
C ALA A 17 3.78 -9.65 6.37
N SER A 18 3.69 -8.81 7.40
CA SER A 18 2.83 -9.04 8.57
C SER A 18 1.36 -9.11 8.16
N GLY A 19 0.87 -8.14 7.39
CA GLY A 19 -0.51 -8.13 6.90
C GLY A 19 -0.85 -9.37 6.08
N LEU A 20 0.06 -9.82 5.21
CA LEU A 20 -0.14 -11.05 4.43
C LEU A 20 -0.21 -12.32 5.31
N LEU A 21 0.55 -12.36 6.40
CA LEU A 21 0.51 -13.46 7.36
C LEU A 21 -0.79 -13.46 8.16
N ASP A 22 -1.26 -12.28 8.58
CA ASP A 22 -2.53 -12.11 9.28
C ASP A 22 -3.71 -12.48 8.37
N ASP A 23 -3.75 -11.99 7.13
CA ASP A 23 -4.77 -12.36 6.14
C ASP A 23 -4.80 -13.87 5.87
N ARG A 24 -3.62 -14.51 5.81
CA ARG A 24 -3.52 -15.95 5.65
C ARG A 24 -4.06 -16.69 6.88
N ARG A 25 -3.79 -16.19 8.08
CA ARG A 25 -4.30 -16.75 9.34
C ARG A 25 -5.82 -16.64 9.42
N ASP A 26 -6.38 -15.55 8.89
CA ASP A 26 -7.81 -15.29 8.83
C ASP A 26 -8.52 -16.04 7.69
N GLY A 27 -7.78 -16.85 6.93
CA GLY A 27 -8.33 -17.69 5.87
C GLY A 27 -8.80 -16.91 4.65
N ARG A 28 -8.25 -15.72 4.40
CA ARG A 28 -8.52 -14.95 3.17
C ARG A 28 -8.15 -15.78 1.93
N SER A 29 -8.88 -15.55 0.85
CA SER A 29 -8.69 -16.29 -0.40
C SER A 29 -7.30 -16.03 -1.01
N LEU A 30 -6.78 -17.00 -1.77
CA LEU A 30 -5.49 -16.86 -2.46
C LEU A 30 -5.46 -15.68 -3.44
N TRP A 31 -6.60 -15.35 -4.06
CA TRP A 31 -6.68 -14.20 -4.95
C TRP A 31 -6.46 -12.90 -4.19
N TYR A 32 -7.05 -12.75 -3.00
CA TYR A 32 -6.93 -11.56 -2.15
C TYR A 32 -5.48 -11.37 -1.67
N LEU A 33 -4.85 -12.46 -1.23
CA LEU A 33 -3.44 -12.47 -0.82
C LEU A 33 -2.53 -12.08 -1.98
N SER A 34 -2.80 -12.61 -3.19
CA SER A 34 -1.96 -12.36 -4.37
C SER A 34 -2.03 -10.91 -4.84
N THR A 35 -3.22 -10.31 -4.82
CA THR A 35 -3.41 -8.90 -5.16
C THR A 35 -2.90 -7.97 -4.07
N GLY A 36 -3.03 -8.33 -2.79
CA GLY A 36 -2.39 -7.63 -1.68
C GLY A 36 -0.88 -7.59 -1.81
N PHE A 37 -0.26 -8.75 -2.08
CA PHE A 37 1.17 -8.83 -2.35
C PHE A 37 1.57 -8.01 -3.58
N LEU A 38 0.80 -8.07 -4.67
CA LEU A 38 1.08 -7.30 -5.87
C LEU A 38 0.99 -5.79 -5.62
N SER A 39 0.01 -5.32 -4.85
CA SER A 39 -0.11 -3.90 -4.46
C SER A 39 1.10 -3.45 -3.63
N ALA A 40 1.48 -4.23 -2.62
CA ALA A 40 2.68 -3.97 -1.81
C ALA A 40 3.95 -3.93 -2.68
N ALA A 41 4.10 -4.87 -3.62
CA ALA A 41 5.22 -4.90 -4.56
C ALA A 41 5.23 -3.66 -5.47
N CYS A 42 4.07 -3.21 -5.97
CA CYS A 42 3.95 -1.98 -6.75
C CYS A 42 4.40 -0.77 -5.94
N SER A 43 3.91 -0.64 -4.71
CA SER A 43 4.27 0.45 -3.79
C SER A 43 5.77 0.47 -3.48
N LEU A 44 6.36 -0.68 -3.15
CA LEU A 44 7.81 -0.82 -2.95
C LEU A 44 8.61 -0.46 -4.21
N LEU A 45 8.17 -0.95 -5.37
CA LEU A 45 8.83 -0.69 -6.65
C LEU A 45 8.84 0.80 -6.99
N MET A 46 7.74 1.52 -6.76
CA MET A 46 7.68 2.98 -6.98
C MET A 46 8.66 3.74 -6.08
N VAL A 47 8.78 3.35 -4.81
CA VAL A 47 9.73 3.97 -3.87
C VAL A 47 11.17 3.72 -4.32
N VAL A 48 11.51 2.47 -4.66
CA VAL A 48 12.87 2.11 -5.09
C VAL A 48 13.20 2.77 -6.42
N ALA A 49 12.28 2.74 -7.39
CA ALA A 49 12.48 3.33 -8.71
C ALA A 49 12.72 4.84 -8.63
N TYR A 50 12.06 5.56 -7.72
CA TYR A 50 12.30 6.99 -7.51
C TYR A 50 13.76 7.32 -7.18
N TRP A 51 14.49 6.40 -6.54
CA TRP A 51 15.89 6.59 -6.17
C TRP A 51 16.90 5.87 -7.08
N VAL A 52 16.43 5.08 -8.05
CA VAL A 52 17.26 4.21 -8.88
C VAL A 52 16.89 4.44 -10.35
N GLU A 53 17.65 5.30 -11.01
CA GLU A 53 17.37 5.78 -12.37
C GLU A 53 17.11 4.66 -13.41
N PRO A 54 17.90 3.56 -13.46
CA PRO A 54 17.60 2.48 -14.40
C PRO A 54 16.22 1.84 -14.23
N LEU A 55 15.72 1.77 -12.98
CA LEU A 55 14.38 1.26 -12.70
C LEU A 55 13.31 2.27 -13.12
N ALA A 56 13.53 3.56 -12.86
CA ALA A 56 12.63 4.63 -13.30
C ALA A 56 12.47 4.64 -14.83
N GLN A 57 13.58 4.50 -15.56
CA GLN A 57 13.57 4.42 -17.03
C GLN A 57 12.88 3.15 -17.53
N GLY A 58 13.15 2.00 -16.89
CA GLY A 58 12.52 0.74 -17.24
C GLY A 58 11.00 0.73 -17.02
N LEU A 59 10.50 1.44 -16.00
CA LEU A 59 9.07 1.60 -15.75
C LEU A 59 8.38 2.49 -16.79
N GLY A 60 9.04 3.59 -17.19
CA GLY A 60 8.46 4.55 -18.13
C GLY A 60 7.05 5.01 -17.72
N LEU A 61 6.11 5.04 -18.68
CA LEU A 61 4.70 5.34 -18.42
C LEU A 61 3.94 4.21 -17.70
N GLY A 62 4.54 3.02 -17.57
CA GLY A 62 3.97 1.91 -16.81
C GLY A 62 3.75 2.24 -15.33
N VAL A 63 4.48 3.23 -14.79
CA VAL A 63 4.26 3.74 -13.43
C VAL A 63 2.83 4.22 -13.19
N ALA A 64 2.15 4.76 -14.21
CA ALA A 64 0.76 5.19 -14.10
C ALA A 64 -0.17 4.00 -13.79
N ALA A 65 0.02 2.87 -14.47
CA ALA A 65 -0.78 1.67 -14.24
C ALA A 65 -0.51 1.07 -12.85
N LEU A 66 0.75 1.05 -12.42
CA LEU A 66 1.13 0.58 -11.08
C LEU A 66 0.52 1.45 -9.98
N LEU A 67 0.56 2.78 -10.15
CA LEU A 67 0.01 3.74 -9.19
C LEU A 67 -1.51 3.60 -9.08
N VAL A 68 -2.21 3.56 -10.23
CA VAL A 68 -3.68 3.38 -10.25
C VAL A 68 -4.07 2.04 -9.63
N TYR A 69 -3.36 0.97 -9.97
CA TYR A 69 -3.61 -0.35 -9.40
C TYR A 69 -3.44 -0.36 -7.87
N ALA A 70 -2.31 0.14 -7.36
CA ALA A 70 -2.02 0.16 -5.93
C ALA A 70 -3.07 0.97 -5.16
N ILE A 71 -3.38 2.19 -5.60
CA ILE A 71 -4.40 3.03 -4.96
C ILE A 71 -5.77 2.36 -4.98
N ALA A 72 -6.18 1.81 -6.13
CA ALA A 72 -7.48 1.17 -6.27
C ALA A 72 -7.59 -0.07 -5.37
N TRP A 73 -6.56 -0.90 -5.33
CA TRP A 73 -6.51 -2.07 -4.48
C TRP A 73 -6.53 -1.70 -3.00
N ASP A 74 -5.63 -0.82 -2.56
CA ASP A 74 -5.49 -0.46 -1.15
C ASP A 74 -6.74 0.26 -0.61
N THR A 75 -7.41 1.06 -1.45
CA THR A 75 -8.70 1.68 -1.10
C THR A 75 -9.80 0.63 -0.95
N TRP A 76 -9.86 -0.32 -1.88
CA TRP A 76 -10.88 -1.36 -1.88
C TRP A 76 -10.69 -2.36 -0.73
N SER A 77 -9.45 -2.79 -0.44
CA SER A 77 -9.15 -3.67 0.69
C SER A 77 -9.44 -2.98 2.02
N THR A 78 -9.03 -1.72 2.18
CA THR A 78 -9.36 -0.93 3.38
C THR A 78 -10.88 -0.84 3.60
N ALA A 79 -11.66 -0.64 2.53
CA ALA A 79 -13.11 -0.61 2.63
C ALA A 79 -13.72 -1.97 3.03
N LEU A 80 -13.11 -3.08 2.63
CA LEU A 80 -13.53 -4.41 3.10
C LEU A 80 -13.17 -4.65 4.56
N ASP A 81 -11.99 -4.23 5.00
CA ASP A 81 -11.54 -4.41 6.38
C ASP A 81 -12.40 -3.59 7.35
N LEU A 82 -12.81 -2.38 6.97
CA LEU A 82 -13.78 -1.59 7.72
C LEU A 82 -15.12 -2.30 7.88
N ARG A 83 -15.62 -2.95 6.83
CA ARG A 83 -16.87 -3.73 6.90
C ARG A 83 -16.76 -4.95 7.81
N SER A 84 -15.58 -5.56 7.93
CA SER A 84 -15.39 -6.64 8.90
C SER A 84 -15.38 -6.13 10.34
N ILE A 85 -14.83 -4.94 10.60
CA ILE A 85 -14.87 -4.32 11.93
C ILE A 85 -16.31 -4.00 12.35
N ASP A 86 -17.14 -3.52 11.42
CA ASP A 86 -18.56 -3.22 11.69
C ASP A 86 -19.36 -4.48 12.08
N GLY A 87 -18.94 -5.66 11.63
CA GLY A 87 -19.58 -6.94 11.92
C GLY A 87 -19.09 -7.64 13.19
N ASP A 88 -18.08 -7.10 13.88
CA ASP A 88 -17.47 -7.74 15.04
C ASP A 88 -18.34 -7.57 16.30
N PRO A 89 -18.89 -8.65 16.89
CA PRO A 89 -19.77 -8.56 18.06
C PRO A 89 -19.04 -8.18 19.35
N ASP A 90 -17.71 -8.29 19.39
CA ASP A 90 -16.93 -8.05 20.61
C ASP A 90 -16.57 -6.57 20.81
N LEU A 91 -16.79 -5.73 19.79
CA LEU A 91 -16.50 -4.29 19.83
C LEU A 91 -17.74 -3.45 20.15
N SER A 92 -17.59 -2.47 21.04
CA SER A 92 -18.59 -1.41 21.23
C SER A 92 -18.64 -0.46 20.02
N ASP A 93 -19.75 0.27 19.84
CA ASP A 93 -19.91 1.22 18.72
C ASP A 93 -18.84 2.33 18.73
N GLU A 94 -18.39 2.77 19.91
CA GLU A 94 -17.32 3.75 20.04
C GLU A 94 -15.97 3.18 19.61
N GLU A 95 -15.66 1.94 20.00
CA GLU A 95 -14.43 1.24 19.62
C GLU A 95 -14.38 0.99 18.12
N ARG A 96 -15.48 0.50 17.51
CA ARG A 96 -15.57 0.30 16.04
C ARG A 96 -15.24 1.59 15.29
N GLY A 97 -15.85 2.70 15.71
CA GLY A 97 -15.62 4.00 15.10
C GLY A 97 -14.19 4.52 15.30
N LEU A 98 -13.53 4.20 16.41
CA LEU A 98 -12.15 4.59 16.68
C LEU A 98 -11.17 3.72 15.87
N TYR A 99 -11.30 2.40 15.92
CA TYR A 99 -10.45 1.46 15.19
C TYR A 99 -10.50 1.72 13.68
N GLY A 100 -11.70 1.91 13.12
CA GLY A 100 -11.84 2.21 11.71
C GLY A 100 -11.14 3.51 11.30
N ARG A 101 -11.30 4.59 12.08
CA ARG A 101 -10.63 5.87 11.81
C ARG A 101 -9.10 5.76 11.93
N CYS A 102 -8.62 5.13 13.00
CA CYS A 102 -7.19 4.93 13.21
C CYS A 102 -6.58 4.08 12.10
N GLY A 103 -7.25 3.02 11.66
CA GLY A 103 -6.81 2.16 10.55
C GLY A 103 -6.68 2.94 9.24
N VAL A 104 -7.70 3.71 8.85
CA VAL A 104 -7.66 4.51 7.61
C VAL A 104 -6.54 5.55 7.65
N ILE A 105 -6.40 6.29 8.76
CA ILE A 105 -5.36 7.30 8.92
C ILE A 105 -3.97 6.65 8.86
N PHE A 106 -3.79 5.54 9.56
CA PHE A 106 -2.53 4.81 9.56
C PHE A 106 -2.16 4.34 8.14
N SER A 107 -3.09 3.67 7.43
CA SER A 107 -2.86 3.23 6.06
C SER A 107 -2.53 4.40 5.13
N ALA A 108 -3.26 5.51 5.22
CA ALA A 108 -3.00 6.70 4.42
C ALA A 108 -1.59 7.27 4.68
N VAL A 109 -1.19 7.39 5.95
CA VAL A 109 0.13 7.91 6.34
C VAL A 109 1.26 6.97 5.88
N VAL A 110 1.07 5.66 6.01
CA VAL A 110 2.06 4.66 5.61
C VAL A 110 2.21 4.60 4.09
N LEU A 111 1.13 4.70 3.32
CA LEU A 111 1.16 4.55 1.86
C LEU A 111 1.45 5.87 1.11
N ALA A 112 1.17 7.02 1.72
CA ALA A 112 1.36 8.32 1.09
C ALA A 112 2.78 8.55 0.51
N PRO A 113 3.89 8.18 1.18
CA PRO A 113 5.23 8.34 0.60
C PRO A 113 5.42 7.50 -0.67
N ALA A 114 4.90 6.27 -0.71
CA ALA A 114 4.97 5.41 -1.90
C ALA A 114 4.18 6.00 -3.07
N TYR A 115 2.97 6.47 -2.82
CA TYR A 115 2.15 7.13 -3.84
C TYR A 115 2.77 8.44 -4.31
N GLY A 116 3.38 9.21 -3.40
CA GLY A 116 4.13 10.42 -3.73
C GLY A 116 5.30 10.13 -4.65
N CYS A 117 6.08 9.08 -4.38
CA CYS A 117 7.16 8.63 -5.26
C CYS A 117 6.63 8.24 -6.65
N GLY A 118 5.54 7.47 -6.70
CA GLY A 118 4.89 7.07 -7.95
C GLY A 118 4.38 8.26 -8.78
N LEU A 119 3.77 9.25 -8.12
CA LEU A 119 3.29 10.47 -8.76
C LEU A 119 4.45 11.32 -9.29
N LEU A 120 5.51 11.52 -8.52
CA LEU A 120 6.69 12.28 -8.95
C LEU A 120 7.38 11.61 -10.15
N LEU A 121 7.51 10.28 -10.12
CA LEU A 121 8.01 9.50 -11.26
C LEU A 121 7.13 9.71 -12.50
N LEU A 122 5.81 9.68 -12.35
CA LEU A 122 4.90 9.90 -13.47
C LEU A 122 5.04 11.31 -14.07
N LEU A 123 5.10 12.33 -13.22
CA LEU A 123 5.23 13.72 -13.67
C LEU A 123 6.55 13.96 -14.41
N ASP A 124 7.65 13.41 -13.90
CA ASP A 124 8.95 13.45 -14.57
C ASP A 124 8.86 12.91 -16.00
N ARG A 125 8.20 11.74 -16.17
CA ARG A 125 8.02 11.09 -17.49
C ARG A 125 7.07 11.82 -18.44
N LEU A 126 6.17 12.66 -17.93
CA LEU A 126 5.29 13.49 -18.75
C LEU A 126 5.94 14.82 -19.16
N SER A 127 7.04 15.20 -18.50
CA SER A 127 7.72 16.48 -18.71
C SER A 127 8.94 16.41 -19.63
N GLY A 128 9.50 15.21 -19.84
CA GLY A 128 10.62 14.94 -20.75
C GLY A 128 10.18 14.43 -22.11
#